data_AF-A0A3D0KIH5-F1
#
_entry.id   AF-A0A3D0KIH5-F1
#
_cell.length_a   1.000
_cell.length_b   1.000
_cell.length_c   1.000
_cell.angle_alpha   90.00
_cell.angle_beta   90.00
_cell.angle_gamma   90.00
#
_symmetry.space_group_name_H-M   'P 1'
#
loop_
_entity.id
_entity.type
_entity.pdbx_description
1 polymer ?
#
loop_
_entity_poly.entity_id
_entity_poly.type
_entity_poly.pdbx_seq_one_letter_code
_entity_poly.pdbx_strand_id
1 'polypeptide(L)' 'MKLFPTRNPSARAAAHRAMAKSALFSDSSAAVRLKRYNSHIEKARALEAEQAHIRRSRLMQAYDTLRAENAEVSQ' A
#
# COMPACT_ATOMS: atom_id res chain seq x y z
N MET A 1 15.48 -21.39 -3.45
CA MET A 1 14.33 -20.51 -3.75
C MET A 1 14.81 -19.08 -3.84
N LYS A 2 14.62 -18.40 -4.99
CA LYS A 2 14.93 -16.96 -5.13
C LYS A 2 13.72 -16.17 -4.62
N LEU A 3 13.86 -15.47 -3.51
CA LEU A 3 12.84 -14.55 -2.99
C LEU A 3 12.91 -13.28 -3.85
N PHE A 4 11.94 -13.07 -4.73
CA PHE A 4 11.81 -11.80 -5.43
C PHE A 4 11.24 -10.78 -4.43
N PRO A 5 11.95 -9.68 -4.11
CA PRO A 5 11.38 -8.64 -3.26
C PRO A 5 10.08 -8.15 -3.89
N THR A 6 8.98 -8.26 -3.15
CA THR A 6 7.65 -7.90 -3.65
C THR A 6 7.60 -6.41 -3.96
N ARG A 7 7.63 -6.07 -5.26
CA ARG A 7 7.56 -4.69 -5.77
C ARG A 7 6.15 -4.08 -5.68
N ASN A 8 5.17 -4.85 -5.18
CA ASN A 8 3.79 -4.44 -5.01
C ASN A 8 3.59 -3.73 -3.65
N PRO A 9 3.18 -2.45 -3.61
CA PRO A 9 3.04 -1.73 -2.35
C PRO A 9 1.91 -2.26 -1.46
N SER A 10 0.87 -2.90 -2.01
CA SER A 10 -0.17 -3.56 -1.18
C SER A 10 0.38 -4.77 -0.42
N ALA A 11 1.20 -5.59 -1.07
CA ALA A 11 1.88 -6.72 -0.43
C ALA A 11 2.87 -6.24 0.65
N ARG A 12 3.59 -5.15 0.39
CA ARG A 12 4.48 -4.52 1.38
C ARG A 12 3.72 -3.96 2.59
N ALA A 13 2.56 -3.33 2.37
CA ALA A 13 1.71 -2.85 3.45
C ALA A 13 1.22 -4.01 4.33
N ALA A 14 0.80 -5.13 3.71
CA ALA A 14 0.40 -6.34 4.43
C ALA A 14 1.55 -6.94 5.25
N ALA A 15 2.77 -6.99 4.70
CA ALA A 15 3.96 -7.46 5.41
C ALA A 15 4.26 -6.59 6.64
N HIS A 16 4.19 -5.26 6.52
CA HIS A 16 4.36 -4.37 7.67
C HIS A 16 3.28 -4.55 8.73
N ARG A 17 2.02 -4.81 8.38
CA ARG A 17 0.99 -5.16 9.36
C ARG A 17 1.31 -6.45 10.10
N ALA A 18 1.80 -7.47 9.41
CA ALA A 18 2.20 -8.73 10.05
C ALA A 18 3.36 -8.50 11.03
N MET A 19 4.36 -7.71 10.64
CA MET A 19 5.48 -7.31 11.52
C MET A 19 5.02 -6.46 12.70
N ALA A 20 4.04 -5.57 12.52
CA ALA A 20 3.45 -4.80 13.61
C ALA A 20 2.79 -5.74 14.64
N LYS A 21 2.02 -6.73 14.17
CA LYS A 21 1.39 -7.73 15.04
C LYS A 21 2.43 -8.55 15.80
N SER A 22 3.48 -9.03 15.13
CA SER A 22 4.53 -9.81 15.81
C SER A 22 5.29 -8.98 16.85
N ALA A 23 5.47 -7.68 16.63
CA ALA A 23 6.12 -6.80 17.62
C ALA A 23 5.39 -6.77 18.97
N LEU A 24 4.05 -6.87 18.97
CA LEU A 24 3.24 -6.89 20.19
C LEU A 24 3.48 -8.13 21.07
N PHE A 25 3.95 -9.23 20.47
CA PHE A 25 4.24 -10.50 21.15
C PHE A 25 5.74 -10.73 21.41
N SER A 26 6.61 -9.76 21.07
CA SER A 26 8.05 -9.90 21.30
C SER A 26 8.42 -9.74 22.78
N ASP A 27 9.51 -10.37 23.24
CA ASP A 27 9.97 -10.32 24.64
C ASP A 27 10.73 -9.01 25.01
N SER A 28 10.41 -7.91 24.32
CA SER A 28 10.98 -6.59 24.63
C SER A 28 10.05 -5.79 25.54
N SER A 29 10.56 -4.73 26.17
CA SER A 29 9.75 -3.88 27.05
C SER A 29 8.52 -3.29 26.34
N ALA A 30 7.47 -2.96 27.10
CA ALA A 30 6.23 -2.43 26.54
C ALA A 30 6.44 -1.19 25.65
N ALA A 31 7.31 -0.27 26.07
CA ALA A 31 7.67 0.91 25.29
C ALA A 31 8.33 0.56 23.95
N VAL A 32 9.22 -0.44 23.94
CA VAL A 32 9.89 -0.91 22.72
C VAL A 32 8.90 -1.58 21.77
N ARG A 33 8.00 -2.44 22.29
CA ARG A 33 6.93 -3.07 21.49
C ARG A 33 6.04 -2.03 20.84
N LEU A 34 5.58 -1.04 21.60
CA LEU A 34 4.73 0.04 21.09
C LEU A 34 5.45 0.85 19.99
N LYS A 35 6.71 1.22 20.21
CA LYS A 35 7.53 1.93 19.22
C LYS A 35 7.66 1.13 17.91
N ARG A 36 7.94 -0.18 17.99
CA ARG A 36 8.06 -1.07 16.83
C ARG A 36 6.73 -1.22 16.09
N TYR A 37 5.64 -1.43 16.84
CA TYR A 37 4.28 -1.48 16.29
C TYR A 37 3.95 -0.21 15.50
N ASN A 38 4.15 0.96 16.11
CA ASN A 38 3.86 2.25 15.47
C ASN A 38 4.68 2.44 14.19
N SER A 39 5.99 2.17 14.23
CA SER A 39 6.86 2.28 13.05
C SER A 39 6.39 1.40 11.89
N HIS A 40 5.90 0.18 12.16
CA HIS A 40 5.37 -0.70 11.14
C HIS A 40 4.00 -0.25 10.61
N ILE A 41 3.09 0.18 11.48
CA ILE A 41 1.77 0.66 11.06
C ILE A 41 1.86 1.96 10.26
N GLU A 42 2.75 2.88 10.61
CA GLU A 42 3.01 4.10 9.83
C GLU A 42 3.46 3.78 8.41
N LYS A 43 4.43 2.87 8.26
CA LYS A 43 4.89 2.40 6.95
C LYS A 43 3.77 1.73 6.15
N ALA A 44 2.95 0.91 6.80
CA ALA A 44 1.81 0.28 6.14
C ALA A 44 0.82 1.33 5.61
N ARG A 45 0.45 2.32 6.43
CA ARG A 45 -0.46 3.42 6.05
C ARG A 45 0.08 4.25 4.88
N ALA A 46 1.37 4.57 4.90
CA ALA A 46 2.01 5.32 3.80
C ALA A 46 1.92 4.56 2.47
N LEU A 47 2.19 3.26 2.48
CA LEU A 47 2.10 2.40 1.28
C LEU A 47 0.66 2.26 0.79
N GLU A 48 -0.32 2.25 1.68
CA GLU A 48 -1.74 2.22 1.29
C GLU A 48 -2.20 3.53 0.67
N ALA A 49 -1.76 4.67 1.21
CA ALA A 49 -2.01 5.96 0.61
C ALA A 49 -1.42 6.04 -0.80
N GLU A 50 -0.20 5.53 -1.00
CA GLU A 50 0.42 5.40 -2.32
C GLU A 50 -0.40 4.51 -3.26
N GLN A 51 -0.88 3.35 -2.80
CA GLN A 51 -1.76 2.49 -3.59
C GLN A 51 -3.09 3.15 -3.96
N ALA A 52 -3.72 3.85 -3.02
CA ALA A 52 -4.95 4.58 -3.26
C ALA A 52 -4.74 5.68 -4.31
N HIS A 53 -3.62 6.40 -4.22
CA HIS A 53 -3.23 7.41 -5.21
C HIS A 53 -3.04 6.79 -6.61
N ILE A 54 -2.27 5.69 -6.72
CA ILE A 54 -2.06 4.99 -7.99
C ILE A 54 -3.38 4.50 -8.59
N ARG A 55 -4.24 3.89 -7.76
CA ARG A 55 -5.56 3.40 -8.20
C ARG A 55 -6.43 4.55 -8.71
N ARG A 56 -6.48 5.66 -7.97
CA ARG A 56 -7.24 6.86 -8.36
C ARG A 56 -6.74 7.46 -9.67
N SER A 57 -5.42 7.60 -9.83
CA SER A 57 -4.80 8.11 -11.05
C SER A 57 -5.15 7.24 -12.27
N ARG A 58 -5.11 5.91 -12.12
CA ARG A 58 -5.51 4.99 -13.20
C ARG A 58 -7.00 5.09 -13.56
N LEU A 59 -7.88 5.19 -12.56
CA LEU A 59 -9.30 5.37 -12.81
C LEU A 59 -9.57 6.69 -13.55
N MET A 60 -8.86 7.75 -13.19
CA MET A 60 -8.97 9.05 -13.86
C MET A 60 -8.52 8.95 -15.32
N GLN A 61 -7.35 8.35 -15.58
CA GLN A 61 -6.86 8.12 -16.94
C GLN A 61 -7.85 7.30 -17.78
N ALA A 62 -8.41 6.23 -17.23
CA ALA A 62 -9.39 5.40 -17.93
C ALA A 62 -10.69 6.16 -18.26
N TYR A 63 -11.13 7.07 -17.38
CA TYR A 63 -12.28 7.91 -17.66
C TYR A 63 -11.99 8.91 -18.79
N ASP A 64 -10.80 9.53 -18.76
CA ASP A 64 -10.40 10.49 -19.80
C ASP A 64 -10.29 9.81 -21.18
N THR A 65 -9.76 8.59 -21.24
CA THR A 65 -9.69 7.82 -22.49
C THR A 65 -11.07 7.46 -23.00
N LEU A 66 -11.97 6.96 -22.14
CA LEU A 66 -13.35 6.64 -22.53
C LEU A 66 -14.11 7.89 -23.03
N ARG A 67 -13.86 9.05 -22.42
CA ARG A 67 -14.43 10.32 -22.87
C ARG A 67 -13.94 10.69 -24.27
N ALA A 68 -12.65 10.54 -24.54
CA ALA A 68 -12.07 10.82 -25.85
C ALA A 68 -12.61 9.88 -26.93
N GLU A 69 -12.66 8.57 -26.66
CA GLU A 69 -13.21 7.57 -27.57
C GLU A 69 -14.67 7.87 -27.94
N ASN A 70 -15.51 8.21 -26.97
CA ASN A 70 -16.90 8.56 -27.24
C ASN A 70 -17.05 9.87 -28.05
N ALA A 71 -16.12 10.81 -27.89
CA ALA A 71 -16.12 12.06 -28.66
C ALA A 71 -15.74 11.83 -30.12
N GLU A 72 -14.79 10.92 -30.40
CA GLU A 72 -14.39 10.54 -31.75
C GLU A 72 -15.49 9.77 -32.49
N VAL A 73 -16.21 8.88 -31.81
CA VAL A 73 -17.33 8.11 -32.41
C VAL A 73 -18.53 8.98 -32.80
N SER A 74 -18.66 10.17 -32.21
CA SER A 74 -19.77 11.09 -32.47
C SER A 74 -19.53 12.05 -33.65
N GLN A 75 -18.36 11.99 -34.29
CA GLN A 75 -17.96 12.81 -35.45
C GLN A 75 -18.09 12.02 -36.76
#